data_AF-A0ABC8TD01-F1
#
_entry.id   AF-A0ABC8TD01-F1
#
_cell.length_a   1.000
_cell.length_b   1.000
_cell.length_c   1.000
_cell.angle_alpha   90.00
_cell.angle_beta   90.00
_cell.angle_gamma   90.00
#
_symmetry.space_group_name_H-M   'P 1'
#
loop_
_entity.id
_entity.type
_entity.pdbx_description
1 polymer ?
#
loop_
_entity_poly.entity_id
_entity_poly.type
_entity_poly.pdbx_seq_one_letter_code
_entity_poly.pdbx_strand_id
1 'polypeptide(L)'
;MTKYDVVFHGFVARLTNKEAKKFTKVPGVLAILADKVAVKLDTTRSLEFHGLNLDYGPWPETNFGENGIIGLVDSGILPESDSLNDIVIRPIPSRWKGACEQD
;
A
#
# COMPACT_ATOMS: atom_id res chain seq x y z
N MET A 1 19.30 9.00 3.51
CA MET A 1 18.24 10.02 3.39
C MET A 1 17.32 9.55 2.29
N THR A 2 16.05 9.29 2.59
CA THR A 2 15.07 8.85 1.57
C THR A 2 14.48 10.08 0.92
N LYS A 3 14.55 10.18 -0.41
CA LYS A 3 14.06 11.31 -1.21
C LYS A 3 12.75 10.93 -1.89
N TYR A 4 11.83 11.88 -1.96
CA TYR A 4 10.57 11.77 -2.69
C TYR A 4 10.62 12.77 -3.86
N ASP A 5 10.30 12.30 -5.06
CA ASP A 5 10.29 13.12 -6.29
C ASP A 5 9.08 12.88 -7.21
N VAL A 6 8.26 11.86 -6.92
CA VAL A 6 7.16 11.45 -7.80
C VAL A 6 5.86 12.17 -7.44
N VAL A 7 5.39 11.99 -6.20
CA VAL A 7 4.11 12.58 -5.74
C VAL A 7 4.33 13.95 -5.09
N PHE A 8 5.46 14.13 -4.41
CA PHE A 8 5.87 15.38 -3.79
C PHE A 8 7.40 15.46 -3.76
N HIS A 9 7.93 16.67 -3.79
CA HIS A 9 9.36 16.93 -3.61
C HIS A 9 9.69 17.05 -2.12
N GLY A 10 10.46 16.10 -1.59
CA GLY A 10 10.80 16.10 -0.17
C GLY A 10 11.79 15.01 0.22
N PHE A 11 12.04 14.89 1.53
CA PHE A 11 12.89 13.84 2.07
C PHE A 11 12.53 13.54 3.53
N VAL A 12 12.99 12.39 4.03
CA VAL A 12 12.96 12.05 5.46
C VAL A 12 14.35 12.19 6.07
N ALA A 13 14.40 12.82 7.24
CA ALA A 13 15.60 12.96 8.05
C ALA A 13 15.28 12.78 9.53
N ARG A 14 16.23 12.22 10.28
CA ARG A 14 16.19 12.22 11.75
C ARG A 14 16.77 13.55 12.22
N LEU A 15 15.95 14.36 12.89
CA LEU A 15 16.32 15.67 13.39
C LEU A 15 15.89 15.82 14.84
N THR A 16 16.66 16.55 15.62
CA THR A 16 16.18 17.07 16.91
C THR A 16 15.10 18.13 16.70
N ASN A 17 14.28 18.37 17.72
CA ASN A 17 13.29 19.46 17.70
C ASN A 17 13.91 20.84 17.42
N LYS A 18 15.17 21.05 17.85
CA LYS A 18 15.88 22.30 17.59
C LYS A 18 16.30 22.42 16.13
N GLU A 19 16.74 21.33 15.51
CA GLU A 19 17.10 21.31 14.08
C GLU A 19 15.87 21.45 13.20
N ALA A 20 14.79 20.71 13.48
CA ALA A 20 13.54 20.83 12.74
C ALA A 20 13.00 22.27 12.73
N LYS A 21 13.08 22.99 13.87
CA LYS A 21 12.71 24.41 13.95
C LYS A 21 13.60 25.35 13.13
N LYS A 22 14.85 24.99 12.84
CA LYS A 22 15.71 25.78 11.95
C LYS A 22 15.30 25.61 10.49
N PHE A 23 14.87 24.40 10.11
CA PHE A 23 14.44 24.10 8.75
C PHE A 23 13.20 24.88 8.30
N THR A 24 12.32 25.31 9.23
CA THR A 24 11.16 26.14 8.87
C THR A 24 11.54 27.52 8.30
N LYS A 25 12.81 27.93 8.44
CA LYS A 25 13.33 29.20 7.92
C LYS A 25 14.09 29.03 6.60
N VAL A 26 14.28 27.80 6.12
CA VAL A 26 15.03 27.54 4.88
C VAL A 26 14.12 27.82 3.68
N PRO A 27 14.53 28.71 2.74
CA PRO A 27 13.76 28.96 1.54
C PRO A 27 13.47 27.66 0.76
N GLY A 28 12.22 27.46 0.36
CA GLY A 28 11.77 26.26 -0.34
C GLY A 28 11.23 25.13 0.55
N VAL A 29 11.37 25.22 1.88
CA VAL A 29 10.70 24.29 2.80
C VAL A 29 9.24 24.72 2.98
N LEU A 30 8.32 23.93 2.41
CA LEU A 30 6.88 24.21 2.48
C LEU A 30 6.24 23.70 3.78
N ALA A 31 6.67 22.54 4.27
CA ALA A 31 6.13 21.93 5.48
C ALA A 31 7.16 20.99 6.13
N ILE A 32 7.04 20.82 7.44
CA ILE A 32 7.76 19.80 8.20
C ILE A 32 6.72 19.02 9.00
N LEU A 33 6.66 17.72 8.74
CA LEU A 33 5.72 16.81 9.40
C LEU A 33 6.53 15.87 10.30
N ALA A 34 6.20 15.85 11.58
CA ALA A 34 6.75 14.85 12.49
C ALA A 34 6.21 13.47 12.10
N ASP A 35 7.09 12.50 12.00
CA ASP A 35 6.70 11.11 11.74
C ASP A 35 5.81 10.60 12.88
N LYS A 36 4.63 10.10 12.53
CA LYS A 36 3.64 9.56 13.47
C LYS A 36 3.59 8.06 13.26
N VAL A 37 4.39 7.34 14.06
CA VAL A 37 4.65 5.90 13.91
C VAL A 37 3.43 5.03 14.23
N ALA A 38 2.40 5.56 14.91
CA ALA A 38 1.30 4.73 15.40
C ALA A 38 0.20 4.54 14.34
N VAL A 39 0.33 3.48 13.53
CA VAL A 39 -0.81 2.86 12.85
C VAL A 39 -1.18 1.61 13.66
N LYS A 40 -2.44 1.55 14.13
CA LYS A 40 -2.96 0.37 14.83
C LYS A 40 -3.62 -0.53 13.79
N LEU A 41 -3.42 -1.84 13.90
CA LEU A 41 -4.16 -2.81 13.09
C LEU A 41 -5.65 -2.74 13.43
N ASP A 42 -6.47 -2.42 12.43
CA ASP A 42 -7.91 -2.23 12.62
C ASP A 42 -8.70 -3.55 12.55
N THR A 43 -8.27 -4.51 11.73
CA THR A 43 -8.97 -5.80 11.59
C THR A 43 -7.98 -6.95 11.29
N THR A 44 -8.35 -8.19 11.68
CA THR A 44 -7.68 -9.43 11.24
C THR A 44 -8.63 -10.34 10.44
N ARG A 45 -9.87 -9.90 10.19
CA ARG A 45 -10.94 -10.67 9.54
C ARG A 45 -11.82 -9.75 8.68
N SER A 46 -11.43 -9.54 7.42
CA SER A 46 -12.09 -8.57 6.53
C SER A 46 -13.28 -9.13 5.76
N LEU A 47 -13.32 -10.42 5.43
CA LEU A 47 -14.33 -10.96 4.51
C LEU A 47 -15.77 -10.89 5.07
N GLU A 48 -15.96 -11.33 6.32
CA GLU A 48 -17.28 -11.28 6.98
C GLU A 48 -17.77 -9.85 7.19
N PHE A 49 -16.87 -8.89 7.40
CA PHE A 49 -17.21 -7.48 7.57
C PHE A 49 -17.83 -6.85 6.31
N HIS A 50 -17.47 -7.34 5.11
CA HIS A 50 -17.89 -6.77 3.84
C HIS A 50 -19.06 -7.50 3.16
N GLY A 51 -19.59 -8.56 3.77
CA GLY A 51 -20.78 -9.27 3.26
C GLY A 51 -20.62 -9.87 1.86
N LEU A 52 -19.39 -10.25 1.48
CA LEU A 52 -19.07 -10.79 0.15
C LEU A 52 -19.64 -12.21 0.01
N ASN A 53 -20.27 -12.50 -1.13
CA ASN A 53 -20.90 -13.78 -1.42
C ASN A 53 -20.61 -14.20 -2.88
N LEU A 54 -20.46 -15.50 -3.12
CA LEU A 54 -20.11 -16.05 -4.44
C LEU A 54 -21.26 -15.97 -5.45
N ASP A 55 -22.50 -16.06 -4.98
CA ASP A 55 -23.69 -16.21 -5.82
C ASP A 55 -24.37 -14.86 -6.10
N TYR A 56 -24.16 -13.86 -5.25
CA TYR A 56 -24.80 -12.54 -5.38
C TYR A 56 -23.96 -11.40 -4.80
N GLY A 57 -24.32 -10.17 -5.18
CA GLY A 57 -23.68 -8.95 -4.68
C GLY A 57 -22.41 -8.56 -5.44
N PRO A 58 -21.48 -7.83 -4.81
CA PRO A 58 -20.39 -7.17 -5.51
C PRO A 58 -19.46 -8.10 -6.30
N TRP A 59 -19.26 -9.34 -5.85
CA TRP A 59 -18.38 -10.29 -6.54
C TRP A 59 -18.88 -10.66 -7.94
N PRO A 60 -20.05 -11.29 -8.12
CA PRO A 60 -20.54 -11.58 -9.47
C PRO A 60 -20.79 -10.29 -10.29
N GLU A 61 -21.22 -9.18 -9.67
CA GLU A 61 -21.45 -7.91 -10.36
C GLU A 61 -20.17 -7.25 -10.92
N THR A 62 -19.03 -7.45 -10.26
CA THR A 62 -17.73 -6.91 -10.70
C THR A 62 -16.87 -7.96 -11.41
N ASN A 63 -17.47 -9.09 -11.80
CA ASN A 63 -16.75 -10.22 -12.38
C ASN A 63 -15.55 -10.63 -11.50
N PHE A 64 -15.80 -10.71 -10.20
CA PHE A 64 -14.85 -11.09 -9.15
C PHE A 64 -13.58 -10.22 -9.11
N GLY A 65 -13.67 -8.97 -9.58
CA GLY A 65 -12.53 -8.05 -9.64
C GLY A 65 -11.53 -8.36 -10.75
N GLU A 66 -11.94 -9.12 -11.79
CA GLU A 66 -11.06 -9.47 -12.91
C GLU A 66 -10.36 -8.24 -13.51
N ASN A 67 -9.06 -8.37 -13.81
CA ASN A 67 -8.19 -7.31 -14.33
C ASN A 67 -7.96 -6.11 -13.39
N GLY A 68 -8.45 -6.18 -12.15
CA GLY A 68 -8.10 -5.26 -11.08
C GLY A 68 -6.63 -5.38 -10.67
N ILE A 69 -6.01 -4.27 -10.28
CA ILE A 69 -4.69 -4.27 -9.63
C ILE A 69 -4.89 -3.58 -8.29
N ILE A 70 -4.72 -4.32 -7.20
CA ILE A 70 -4.92 -3.85 -5.83
C ILE A 70 -3.54 -3.67 -5.19
N GLY A 71 -3.23 -2.45 -4.77
CA GLY A 71 -2.03 -2.17 -3.98
C GLY A 71 -2.34 -2.30 -2.50
N LEU A 72 -1.56 -3.11 -1.78
CA LEU A 72 -1.68 -3.29 -0.34
C LEU A 72 -0.45 -2.72 0.36
N VAL A 73 -0.65 -1.84 1.33
CA VAL A 73 0.38 -1.32 2.23
C VAL A 73 0.10 -1.88 3.61
N ASP A 74 0.78 -2.98 3.94
CA ASP A 74 0.62 -3.72 5.20
C ASP A 74 2.01 -4.24 5.65
N SER A 75 2.01 -5.10 6.66
CA SER A 75 3.14 -5.83 7.21
C SER A 75 3.75 -6.88 6.25
N GLY A 76 3.06 -7.18 5.15
CA GLY A 76 3.51 -8.14 4.14
C GLY A 76 2.39 -9.08 3.71
N ILE A 77 2.78 -10.14 3.00
CA ILE A 77 1.91 -11.24 2.58
C ILE A 77 2.64 -12.56 2.85
N LEU A 78 1.92 -13.68 2.86
CA LEU A 78 2.47 -15.03 2.96
C LEU A 78 2.40 -15.70 1.56
N PRO A 79 3.42 -15.54 0.69
CA PRO A 79 3.34 -15.97 -0.71
C PRO A 79 3.05 -17.47 -0.88
N GLU A 80 3.49 -18.28 0.07
CA GLU A 80 3.32 -19.74 0.09
C GLU A 80 1.91 -20.21 0.45
N SER A 81 1.00 -19.30 0.80
CA SER A 81 -0.39 -19.67 1.13
C SER A 81 -1.10 -20.26 -0.08
N ASP A 82 -1.78 -21.41 0.10
CA ASP A 82 -2.63 -22.02 -0.93
C ASP A 82 -3.68 -21.05 -1.50
N SER A 83 -4.09 -20.05 -0.72
CA SER A 83 -5.05 -19.01 -1.16
C SER A 83 -4.50 -18.07 -2.25
N LEU A 84 -3.18 -18.04 -2.45
CA LEU A 84 -2.47 -17.22 -3.44
C LEU A 84 -1.90 -18.06 -4.58
N ASN A 85 -2.23 -19.34 -4.65
CA ASN A 85 -1.80 -20.23 -5.71
C ASN A 85 -2.36 -19.77 -7.08
N ASP A 86 -1.47 -19.62 -8.06
CA ASP A 86 -1.77 -19.05 -9.38
C ASP A 86 -2.15 -20.08 -10.45
N ILE A 87 -2.25 -21.37 -10.12
CA ILE A 87 -2.55 -22.48 -11.05
C ILE A 87 -3.80 -22.22 -11.91
N VAL A 88 -4.80 -21.51 -11.38
CA VAL A 88 -6.09 -21.24 -12.05
C VAL A 88 -6.25 -19.76 -12.43
N ILE A 89 -5.21 -18.94 -12.28
CA ILE A 89 -5.29 -17.50 -12.48
C ILE A 89 -4.96 -17.15 -13.94
N ARG A 90 -5.73 -16.19 -14.49
CA ARG A 90 -5.53 -15.66 -15.85
C ARG A 90 -4.19 -14.90 -15.94
N PRO A 91 -3.66 -14.65 -17.16
CA PRO A 91 -2.39 -13.95 -17.33
C PRO A 91 -2.37 -12.58 -16.63
N ILE A 92 -1.19 -12.20 -16.17
CA ILE A 92 -0.95 -10.89 -15.55
C ILE A 92 -1.39 -9.77 -16.52
N PRO A 93 -2.20 -8.79 -16.09
CA PRO A 93 -2.64 -7.70 -16.96
C PRO A 93 -1.47 -6.92 -17.56
N SER A 94 -1.50 -6.63 -18.86
CA SER A 94 -0.41 -5.94 -19.57
C SER A 94 -0.09 -4.53 -19.05
N ARG A 95 -1.04 -3.91 -18.33
CA ARG A 95 -0.86 -2.61 -17.68
C ARG A 95 -0.10 -2.67 -16.36
N TRP A 96 0.11 -3.87 -15.80
CA TRP A 96 0.89 -4.04 -14.58
C TRP A 96 2.37 -3.78 -14.87
N LYS A 97 3.00 -3.00 -13.99
CA LYS A 97 4.41 -2.58 -14.12
C LYS A 97 5.29 -3.09 -12.97
N GLY A 98 4.77 -4.03 -12.18
CA GLY A 98 5.51 -4.67 -11.10
C GLY A 98 6.37 -5.83 -11.59
N ALA A 99 6.97 -6.54 -10.64
CA ALA A 99 7.66 -7.79 -10.86
C ALA A 99 7.16 -8.82 -9.84
N CYS A 100 7.19 -10.10 -10.19
CA CYS A 100 6.99 -11.18 -9.23
C CYS A 100 8.30 -11.42 -8.50
N GLU A 101 8.23 -11.53 -7.17
CA GLU A 101 9.36 -12.00 -6.38
C GLU A 101 9.46 -13.53 -6.57
N GLN A 102 10.66 -14.04 -6.83
CA GLN A 102 10.90 -15.48 -6.91
C GLN A 102 11.41 -15.93 -5.54
N ASP A 103 10.85 -17.02 -5.02
CA ASP A 103 11.31 -17.69 -3.81
C ASP A 103 12.69 -18.35 -3.99
#